data_AF-A0A2W0BT69-F1
#
_entry.id   AF-A0A2W0BT69-F1
#
_cell.length_a   1.000
_cell.length_b   1.000
_cell.length_c   1.000
_cell.angle_alpha   90.00
_cell.angle_beta   90.00
_cell.angle_gamma   90.00
#
_symmetry.space_group_name_H-M   'P 1'
#
loop_
_entity.id
_entity.type
_entity.pdbx_description
1 polymer ?
#
loop_
_entity_poly.entity_id
_entity_poly.type
_entity_poly.pdbx_seq_one_letter_code
_entity_poly.pdbx_strand_id
1 'polypeptide(L)'
;MYHVGFAGGARMGRKRILFTLFLTLFFATVVAPRVFAAQRVVDLTAQDGTKLKATYFGADKPGPGVLLLHQCNRQRKVWDGLAQQLATSGINVLTLDYRGFGESGGVRFDKATPQQVQELQAKWPNDIDLALQYLQSQPGVKRDTIGVGGASCGVNNSVQTARRHAEVKSLVLLSGNTDLNGRNFLRNDQTVPVFLAYADDDEFKPSITAIQWIYSLTANPNKKLVSYPTGGHGADIFPVHPDLPKQIVDWYVTTLTSTARKPPARKEAVTMPENIRVLDDIDQPSGAAKVEQRLSEARKQDPNAMLFDEATVNFIGYEHMQSGDVKSAIEIFNLNVKAFPKSPNVYDSLSDAYVADGQKQPAQENAKKALQLLASDTVDDQQRKTAIKDSAEQKLKQLGVR
;
A
#
# COMPACT_ATOMS: atom_id res chain seq x y z
N MET A 1 -102.38 59.86 36.29
CA MET A 1 -100.92 59.72 36.50
C MET A 1 -100.31 59.21 35.20
N TYR A 2 -99.49 60.06 34.57
CA TYR A 2 -98.49 59.88 33.50
C TYR A 2 -98.69 58.75 32.45
N HIS A 3 -99.11 59.06 31.21
CA HIS A 3 -98.32 59.39 29.99
C HIS A 3 -97.45 58.22 29.46
N VAL A 4 -97.82 57.58 28.33
CA VAL A 4 -97.52 57.90 26.89
C VAL A 4 -96.22 57.27 26.36
N GLY A 5 -96.31 56.70 25.15
CA GLY A 5 -95.19 56.58 24.19
C GLY A 5 -95.05 55.18 23.60
N PHE A 6 -95.44 54.94 22.33
CA PHE A 6 -94.57 54.95 21.11
C PHE A 6 -93.42 53.92 21.18
N ALA A 7 -92.96 53.20 20.16
CA ALA A 7 -93.25 53.00 18.75
C ALA A 7 -92.08 52.14 18.19
N GLY A 8 -92.12 51.78 16.92
CA GLY A 8 -90.88 51.66 16.13
C GLY A 8 -90.48 50.25 15.71
N GLY A 9 -90.60 49.99 14.41
CA GLY A 9 -90.04 48.81 13.76
C GLY A 9 -88.54 48.92 13.46
N ALA A 10 -87.97 47.82 13.00
CA ALA A 10 -86.70 47.77 12.27
C ALA A 10 -86.72 46.50 11.38
N ARG A 11 -86.98 46.63 10.08
CA ARG A 11 -85.99 46.76 8.98
C ARG A 11 -84.82 45.77 9.05
N MET A 12 -84.91 44.83 8.12
CA MET A 12 -83.97 43.80 7.72
C MET A 12 -82.69 44.42 7.13
N GLY A 13 -81.54 44.19 7.79
CA GLY A 13 -80.22 44.57 7.29
C GLY A 13 -79.47 43.34 6.75
N ARG A 14 -79.17 43.35 5.44
CA ARG A 14 -78.31 42.37 4.75
C ARG A 14 -76.91 42.38 5.37
N LYS A 15 -76.45 41.25 5.94
CA LYS A 15 -75.03 41.03 6.25
C LYS A 15 -74.34 40.43 5.01
N ARG A 16 -73.34 41.16 4.50
CA ARG A 16 -72.39 40.69 3.48
C ARG A 16 -71.49 39.62 4.09
N ILE A 17 -71.44 38.44 3.48
CA ILE A 17 -70.49 37.38 3.83
C ILE A 17 -69.19 37.68 3.07
N LEU A 18 -68.13 38.01 3.80
CA LEU A 18 -66.77 38.16 3.27
C LEU A 18 -66.14 36.76 3.26
N PHE A 19 -65.86 36.22 2.07
CA PHE A 19 -65.08 34.98 1.92
C PHE A 19 -63.60 35.32 1.99
N THR A 20 -62.94 35.02 3.12
CA THR A 20 -61.49 35.12 3.25
C THR A 20 -60.88 33.81 2.77
N LEU A 21 -60.29 33.81 1.56
CA LEU A 21 -59.46 32.69 1.09
C LEU A 21 -58.17 32.63 1.93
N PHE A 22 -58.05 31.61 2.78
CA PHE A 22 -56.75 31.19 3.33
C PHE A 22 -56.01 30.38 2.26
N LEU A 23 -55.05 31.01 1.59
CA LEU A 23 -54.12 30.31 0.71
C LEU A 23 -52.98 29.74 1.57
N THR A 24 -53.12 28.49 2.02
CA THR A 24 -52.02 27.75 2.65
C THR A 24 -50.99 27.37 1.59
N LEU A 25 -49.91 28.15 1.49
CA LEU A 25 -48.72 27.76 0.74
C LEU A 25 -48.06 26.55 1.44
N PHE A 26 -48.33 25.35 0.94
CA PHE A 26 -47.47 24.20 1.20
C PHE A 26 -46.15 24.41 0.44
N PHE A 27 -45.09 24.86 1.13
CA PHE A 27 -43.73 24.66 0.65
C PHE A 27 -43.42 23.16 0.74
N ALA A 28 -43.81 22.41 -0.28
CA ALA A 28 -43.25 21.10 -0.52
C ALA A 28 -41.77 21.32 -0.86
N THR A 29 -40.88 21.11 0.11
CA THR A 29 -39.47 20.94 -0.17
C THR A 29 -39.35 19.70 -1.04
N VAL A 30 -39.25 19.90 -2.35
CA VAL A 30 -38.88 18.85 -3.29
C VAL A 30 -37.41 18.53 -2.97
N VAL A 31 -37.20 17.61 -2.03
CA VAL A 31 -35.92 16.93 -1.88
C VAL A 31 -35.81 16.05 -3.11
N ALA A 32 -35.23 16.59 -4.19
CA ALA A 32 -34.85 15.78 -5.33
C ALA A 32 -34.00 14.62 -4.79
N PRO A 33 -34.35 13.35 -5.08
CA PRO A 33 -33.52 12.24 -4.67
C PRO A 33 -32.12 12.49 -5.21
N ARG A 34 -31.12 12.54 -4.33
CA ARG A 34 -29.73 12.58 -4.77
C ARG A 34 -29.47 11.28 -5.51
N VAL A 35 -29.52 11.34 -6.83
CA VAL A 35 -29.06 10.25 -7.69
C VAL A 35 -27.56 10.18 -7.49
N PHE A 36 -27.10 9.26 -6.64
CA PHE A 36 -25.69 8.91 -6.58
C PHE A 36 -25.35 8.28 -7.94
N ALA A 37 -24.55 8.97 -8.75
CA ALA A 37 -23.98 8.35 -9.94
C ALA A 37 -23.13 7.15 -9.47
N ALA A 38 -23.61 5.94 -9.73
CA ALA A 38 -23.06 4.68 -9.23
C ALA A 38 -21.56 4.50 -9.55
N GLN A 39 -21.13 5.07 -10.67
CA GLN A 39 -19.73 5.14 -11.09
C GLN A 39 -19.51 6.41 -11.92
N ARG A 40 -18.39 7.10 -11.72
CA ARG A 40 -17.96 8.19 -12.60
C ARG A 40 -16.45 8.23 -12.77
N VAL A 41 -16.01 8.53 -13.98
CA VAL A 41 -14.59 8.79 -14.28
C VAL A 41 -14.29 10.26 -13.98
N VAL A 42 -13.15 10.53 -13.36
CA VAL A 42 -12.79 11.86 -12.87
C VAL A 42 -11.35 12.20 -13.23
N ASP A 43 -11.11 13.47 -13.52
CA ASP A 43 -9.78 14.03 -13.75
C ASP A 43 -9.32 14.80 -12.52
N LEU A 44 -8.19 14.39 -11.95
CA LEU A 44 -7.50 15.10 -10.89
C LEU A 44 -6.33 15.87 -11.52
N THR A 45 -6.10 17.10 -11.07
CA THR A 45 -4.97 17.91 -11.57
C THR A 45 -3.89 17.93 -10.51
N ALA A 46 -2.78 17.24 -10.77
CA ALA A 46 -1.60 17.27 -9.92
C ALA A 46 -1.02 18.69 -9.82
N GLN A 47 -0.17 18.92 -8.81
CA GLN A 47 0.43 20.23 -8.57
C GLN A 47 1.22 20.77 -9.78
N ASP A 48 1.84 19.87 -10.56
CA ASP A 48 2.57 20.22 -11.78
C ASP A 48 1.69 20.29 -13.05
N GLY A 49 0.36 20.31 -12.89
CA GLY A 49 -0.60 20.39 -13.98
C GLY A 49 -0.90 19.05 -14.66
N THR A 50 -0.18 17.97 -14.32
CA THR A 50 -0.44 16.64 -14.88
C THR A 50 -1.86 16.17 -14.55
N LYS A 51 -2.59 15.70 -15.56
CA LYS A 51 -3.92 15.11 -15.38
C LYS A 51 -3.79 13.65 -14.96
N LEU A 52 -4.40 13.30 -13.84
CA LEU A 52 -4.48 11.94 -13.32
C LEU A 52 -5.90 11.44 -13.46
N LYS A 53 -6.07 10.22 -13.97
CA LYS A 53 -7.36 9.60 -14.15
C LYS A 53 -7.73 8.76 -12.94
N ALA A 54 -8.94 8.94 -12.43
CA ALA A 54 -9.50 8.08 -11.41
C ALA A 54 -10.94 7.66 -11.77
N THR A 55 -11.43 6.63 -11.10
CA THR A 55 -12.84 6.21 -11.16
C THR A 55 -13.39 6.21 -9.74
N TYR A 56 -14.48 6.94 -9.53
CA TYR A 56 -15.21 6.97 -8.27
C TYR A 56 -16.44 6.08 -8.36
N PHE A 57 -16.66 5.27 -7.32
CA PHE A 57 -17.83 4.43 -7.13
C PHE A 57 -18.55 4.90 -5.87
N GLY A 58 -19.76 5.40 -6.03
CA GLY A 58 -20.55 5.97 -4.93
C GLY A 58 -21.40 4.91 -4.24
N ALA A 59 -21.40 4.93 -2.90
CA ALA A 59 -22.37 4.18 -2.11
C ALA A 59 -23.71 4.92 -2.02
N ASP A 60 -24.81 4.19 -1.83
CA ASP A 60 -26.16 4.76 -1.71
C ASP A 60 -26.37 5.58 -0.43
N LYS A 61 -25.53 5.36 0.59
CA LYS A 61 -25.64 5.99 1.91
C LYS A 61 -24.28 6.55 2.35
N PRO A 62 -24.28 7.57 3.23
CA PRO A 62 -23.05 8.03 3.84
C PRO A 62 -22.31 6.91 4.58
N GLY A 63 -21.01 6.79 4.34
CA GLY A 63 -20.22 5.63 4.74
C GLY A 63 -18.72 5.88 4.62
N PRO A 64 -17.89 4.89 4.99
CA PRO A 64 -16.44 5.00 4.85
C PRO A 64 -16.02 5.14 3.38
N GLY A 65 -14.76 5.52 3.17
CA GLY A 65 -14.11 5.57 1.86
C GLY A 65 -13.03 4.50 1.73
N VAL A 66 -12.77 4.01 0.53
CA VAL A 66 -11.63 3.13 0.20
C VAL A 66 -10.88 3.67 -1.02
N LEU A 67 -9.56 3.80 -0.92
CA LEU A 67 -8.67 4.10 -2.04
C LEU A 67 -7.96 2.82 -2.50
N LEU A 68 -8.11 2.45 -3.77
CA LEU A 68 -7.50 1.26 -4.37
C LEU A 68 -6.40 1.62 -5.37
N LEU A 69 -5.25 0.97 -5.22
CA LEU A 69 -3.97 1.32 -5.83
C LEU A 69 -3.41 0.12 -6.64
N HIS A 70 -3.34 0.25 -7.96
CA HIS A 70 -3.04 -0.88 -8.86
C HIS A 70 -1.58 -1.32 -8.83
N GLN A 71 -1.32 -2.53 -9.35
CA GLN A 71 0.03 -3.05 -9.61
C GLN A 71 0.68 -2.41 -10.85
N CYS A 72 2.02 -2.43 -10.92
CA CYS A 72 2.81 -1.70 -11.91
C CYS A 72 2.79 -2.30 -13.32
N ASN A 73 2.06 -3.38 -13.55
CA ASN A 73 1.76 -3.92 -14.88
C ASN A 73 0.25 -3.86 -15.21
N ARG A 74 -0.52 -3.05 -14.47
CA ARG A 74 -1.97 -2.84 -14.66
C ARG A 74 -2.32 -1.35 -14.57
N GLN A 75 -3.62 -1.05 -14.52
CA GLN A 75 -4.22 0.28 -14.44
C GLN A 75 -5.46 0.23 -13.51
N ARG A 76 -6.11 1.34 -13.21
CA ARG A 76 -7.18 1.43 -12.19
C ARG A 76 -8.35 0.45 -12.36
N LYS A 77 -8.75 0.10 -13.59
CA LYS A 77 -9.96 -0.73 -13.88
C LYS A 77 -9.84 -2.19 -13.47
N VAL A 78 -8.66 -2.70 -13.12
CA VAL A 78 -8.58 -4.05 -12.49
C VAL A 78 -9.36 -4.10 -11.17
N TRP A 79 -9.59 -2.95 -10.54
CA TRP A 79 -10.38 -2.85 -9.33
C TRP A 79 -11.90 -2.74 -9.55
N ASP A 80 -12.40 -2.57 -10.78
CA ASP A 80 -13.80 -2.21 -11.05
C ASP A 80 -14.78 -3.19 -10.38
N GLY A 81 -14.54 -4.50 -10.53
CA GLY A 81 -15.41 -5.54 -9.94
C GLY A 81 -15.41 -5.54 -8.40
N LEU A 82 -14.27 -5.26 -7.76
CA LEU A 82 -14.19 -5.12 -6.30
C LEU A 82 -14.83 -3.81 -5.83
N ALA A 83 -14.58 -2.72 -6.55
CA ALA A 83 -15.09 -1.39 -6.21
C ALA A 83 -16.62 -1.33 -6.27
N GLN A 84 -17.24 -1.99 -7.25
CA GLN A 84 -18.70 -2.14 -7.34
C GLN A 84 -19.27 -2.94 -6.17
N GLN A 85 -18.60 -4.01 -5.74
CA GLN A 85 -19.05 -4.79 -4.58
C GLN A 85 -18.96 -3.96 -3.29
N LEU A 86 -17.84 -3.25 -3.08
CA LEU A 86 -17.67 -2.33 -1.94
C LEU A 86 -18.72 -1.22 -1.91
N ALA A 87 -18.99 -0.58 -3.06
CA ALA A 87 -20.03 0.44 -3.19
C ALA A 87 -21.42 -0.10 -2.82
N THR A 88 -21.76 -1.30 -3.32
CA THR A 88 -22.99 -2.02 -2.98
C THR A 88 -23.09 -2.31 -1.48
N SER A 89 -21.95 -2.55 -0.81
CA SER A 89 -21.86 -2.75 0.63
C SER A 89 -21.79 -1.45 1.45
N GLY A 90 -22.03 -0.28 0.85
CA GLY A 90 -22.09 1.00 1.55
C GLY A 90 -20.73 1.70 1.71
N ILE A 91 -19.71 1.31 0.95
CA ILE A 91 -18.36 1.88 1.01
C ILE A 91 -18.07 2.65 -0.28
N ASN A 92 -17.75 3.94 -0.16
CA ASN A 92 -17.39 4.74 -1.32
C ASN A 92 -15.97 4.39 -1.77
N VAL A 93 -15.71 4.26 -3.08
CA VAL A 93 -14.40 3.81 -3.57
C VAL A 93 -13.84 4.78 -4.59
N LEU A 94 -12.52 5.02 -4.52
CA LEU A 94 -11.77 5.66 -5.59
C LEU A 94 -10.65 4.72 -6.05
N THR A 95 -10.54 4.53 -7.36
CA THR A 95 -9.42 3.82 -7.99
C THR A 95 -8.60 4.81 -8.80
N LEU A 96 -7.28 4.84 -8.67
CA LEU A 96 -6.40 5.82 -9.32
C LEU A 96 -5.50 5.14 -10.36
N ASP A 97 -5.38 5.73 -11.55
CA ASP A 97 -4.24 5.47 -12.44
C ASP A 97 -3.06 6.31 -11.96
N TYR A 98 -1.94 5.67 -11.60
CA TYR A 98 -0.73 6.42 -11.32
C TYR A 98 -0.32 7.27 -12.53
N ARG A 99 0.39 8.37 -12.26
CA ARG A 99 1.10 9.09 -13.32
C ARG A 99 1.97 8.13 -14.12
N GLY A 100 1.85 8.18 -15.45
CA GLY A 100 2.54 7.28 -16.38
C GLY A 100 1.81 5.95 -16.65
N PHE A 101 0.61 5.76 -16.08
CA PHE A 101 -0.22 4.56 -16.24
C PHE A 101 -1.60 4.87 -16.81
N GLY A 102 -2.25 3.84 -17.36
CA GLY A 102 -3.62 3.91 -17.87
C GLY A 102 -3.88 5.18 -18.67
N GLU A 103 -4.88 5.94 -18.25
CA GLU A 103 -5.33 7.20 -18.86
C GLU A 103 -4.74 8.45 -18.16
N SER A 104 -3.88 8.28 -17.15
CA SER A 104 -3.13 9.36 -16.53
C SER A 104 -1.99 9.84 -17.44
N GLY A 105 -1.70 11.14 -17.37
CA GLY A 105 -0.57 11.76 -18.05
C GLY A 105 0.79 11.39 -17.44
N GLY A 106 1.85 11.90 -18.06
CA GLY A 106 3.25 11.63 -17.68
C GLY A 106 3.96 10.65 -18.62
N VAL A 107 5.28 10.53 -18.45
CA VAL A 107 6.10 9.54 -19.18
C VAL A 107 5.56 8.15 -18.88
N ARG A 108 5.42 7.33 -19.92
CA ARG A 108 4.88 5.97 -19.80
C ARG A 108 5.85 5.08 -19.04
N PHE A 109 5.38 4.49 -17.94
CA PHE A 109 6.25 3.75 -17.02
C PHE A 109 6.94 2.55 -17.68
N ASP A 110 6.24 1.84 -18.56
CA ASP A 110 6.74 0.69 -19.34
C ASP A 110 7.81 1.06 -20.38
N LYS A 111 8.00 2.36 -20.64
CA LYS A 111 8.96 2.90 -21.61
C LYS A 111 9.95 3.88 -20.99
N ALA A 112 9.87 4.09 -19.68
CA ALA A 112 10.67 5.06 -18.96
C ALA A 112 12.09 4.55 -18.75
N THR A 113 13.07 5.44 -18.82
CA THR A 113 14.43 5.13 -18.34
C THR A 113 14.42 4.94 -16.81
N PRO A 114 15.44 4.31 -16.22
CA PRO A 114 15.52 4.16 -14.76
C PRO A 114 15.43 5.51 -14.01
N GLN A 115 16.04 6.56 -14.54
CA GLN A 115 15.94 7.91 -13.97
C GLN A 115 14.51 8.45 -14.04
N GLN A 116 13.83 8.28 -15.18
CA GLN A 116 12.43 8.71 -15.32
C GLN A 116 11.50 7.91 -14.40
N VAL A 117 11.75 6.61 -14.19
CA VAL A 117 11.02 5.80 -13.21
C VAL A 117 11.15 6.40 -11.80
N GLN A 118 12.36 6.76 -11.39
CA GLN A 118 12.60 7.41 -10.09
C GLN A 118 11.86 8.75 -10.00
N GLU A 119 11.91 9.59 -11.04
CA GLU A 119 11.21 10.87 -11.09
C GLU A 119 9.68 10.71 -11.01
N LEU A 120 9.11 9.70 -11.69
CA LEU A 120 7.69 9.37 -11.60
C LEU A 120 7.32 8.93 -10.19
N GLN A 121 8.05 7.97 -9.62
CA GLN A 121 7.80 7.40 -8.30
C GLN A 121 7.94 8.44 -7.18
N ALA A 122 8.88 9.38 -7.30
CA ALA A 122 9.04 10.49 -6.37
C ALA A 122 7.79 11.40 -6.30
N LYS A 123 6.99 11.45 -7.37
CA LYS A 123 5.77 12.27 -7.43
C LYS A 123 4.49 11.51 -7.02
N TRP A 124 4.50 10.18 -7.08
CA TRP A 124 3.31 9.37 -6.76
C TRP A 124 2.74 9.62 -5.35
N PRO A 125 3.53 9.81 -4.27
CA PRO A 125 2.96 10.09 -2.96
C PRO A 125 2.00 11.28 -2.95
N ASN A 126 2.37 12.39 -3.60
CA ASN A 126 1.53 13.58 -3.67
C ASN A 126 0.30 13.37 -4.57
N ASP A 127 0.43 12.57 -5.64
CA ASP A 127 -0.69 12.19 -6.51
C ASP A 127 -1.73 11.34 -5.79
N ILE A 128 -1.26 10.40 -4.96
CA ILE A 128 -2.09 9.54 -4.13
C ILE A 128 -2.77 10.35 -3.03
N ASP A 129 -2.06 11.28 -2.42
CA ASP A 129 -2.62 12.17 -1.40
C ASP A 129 -3.71 13.09 -2.00
N LEU A 130 -3.52 13.58 -3.24
CA LEU A 130 -4.56 14.28 -3.99
C LEU A 130 -5.79 13.41 -4.27
N ALA A 131 -5.59 12.14 -4.63
CA ALA A 131 -6.69 11.20 -4.84
C ALA A 131 -7.45 10.91 -3.53
N LEU A 132 -6.74 10.74 -2.42
CA LEU A 132 -7.34 10.59 -1.09
C LEU A 132 -8.17 11.83 -0.71
N GLN A 133 -7.63 13.03 -0.90
CA GLN A 133 -8.36 14.28 -0.66
C GLN A 133 -9.61 14.39 -1.53
N TYR A 134 -9.53 14.00 -2.81
CA TYR A 134 -10.69 13.93 -3.68
C TYR A 134 -11.75 12.98 -3.11
N LEU A 135 -11.37 11.76 -2.73
CA LEU A 135 -12.28 10.79 -2.11
C LEU A 135 -12.97 11.37 -0.87
N GLN A 136 -12.21 11.97 0.05
CA GLN A 136 -12.73 12.59 1.27
C GLN A 136 -13.63 13.81 1.02
N SER A 137 -13.47 14.48 -0.12
CA SER A 137 -14.31 15.62 -0.50
C SER A 137 -15.69 15.19 -1.02
N GLN A 138 -15.88 13.91 -1.38
CA GLN A 138 -17.14 13.46 -1.98
C GLN A 138 -18.30 13.47 -0.97
N PRO A 139 -19.51 13.88 -1.39
CA PRO A 139 -20.69 13.85 -0.53
C PRO A 139 -20.96 12.44 -0.02
N GLY A 140 -21.08 12.29 1.31
CA GLY A 140 -21.37 11.02 1.97
C GLY A 140 -20.13 10.24 2.43
N VAL A 141 -18.92 10.64 2.06
CA VAL A 141 -17.69 9.99 2.56
C VAL A 141 -17.37 10.46 3.97
N LYS A 142 -17.23 9.51 4.90
CA LYS A 142 -16.73 9.75 6.27
C LYS A 142 -15.22 9.95 6.20
N ARG A 143 -14.78 11.21 6.35
CA ARG A 143 -13.39 11.63 6.14
C ARG A 143 -12.37 10.99 7.07
N ASP A 144 -12.80 10.56 8.26
CA ASP A 144 -11.98 10.00 9.33
C ASP A 144 -11.92 8.46 9.33
N THR A 145 -12.59 7.83 8.36
CA THR A 145 -12.79 6.38 8.29
C THR A 145 -12.49 5.89 6.87
N ILE A 146 -11.20 5.76 6.57
CA ILE A 146 -10.71 5.39 5.23
C ILE A 146 -10.03 4.02 5.26
N GLY A 147 -10.26 3.18 4.26
CA GLY A 147 -9.42 2.04 3.93
C GLY A 147 -8.50 2.34 2.75
N VAL A 148 -7.33 1.71 2.71
CA VAL A 148 -6.45 1.78 1.53
C VAL A 148 -6.07 0.35 1.15
N GLY A 149 -6.03 0.06 -0.14
CA GLY A 149 -5.68 -1.26 -0.63
C GLY A 149 -4.84 -1.19 -1.88
N GLY A 150 -3.91 -2.12 -2.06
CA GLY A 150 -3.09 -2.14 -3.24
C GLY A 150 -2.40 -3.46 -3.53
N ALA A 151 -1.97 -3.60 -4.78
CA ALA A 151 -1.32 -4.80 -5.30
C ALA A 151 0.08 -4.48 -5.81
N SER A 152 1.07 -5.36 -5.60
CA SER A 152 2.46 -5.19 -6.07
C SER A 152 3.06 -3.86 -5.60
N CYS A 153 3.49 -2.98 -6.49
CA CYS A 153 3.92 -1.62 -6.14
C CYS A 153 2.84 -0.78 -5.43
N GLY A 154 1.56 -1.13 -5.58
CA GLY A 154 0.45 -0.58 -4.78
C GLY A 154 0.51 -0.93 -3.29
N VAL A 155 1.22 -1.99 -2.89
CA VAL A 155 1.42 -2.38 -1.49
C VAL A 155 2.21 -1.30 -0.75
N ASN A 156 3.43 -0.97 -1.20
CA ASN A 156 4.22 0.09 -0.59
C ASN A 156 3.42 1.40 -0.55
N ASN A 157 2.83 1.80 -1.68
CA ASN A 157 2.02 3.02 -1.74
C ASN A 157 0.88 3.03 -0.71
N SER A 158 0.19 1.91 -0.51
CA SER A 158 -0.89 1.80 0.48
C SER A 158 -0.39 1.94 1.92
N VAL A 159 0.72 1.28 2.24
CA VAL A 159 1.37 1.38 3.56
C VAL A 159 1.86 2.79 3.82
N GLN A 160 2.52 3.42 2.84
CA GLN A 160 3.00 4.79 2.97
C GLN A 160 1.84 5.80 3.11
N THR A 161 0.71 5.58 2.44
CA THR A 161 -0.49 6.40 2.66
C THR A 161 -1.02 6.24 4.09
N ALA A 162 -1.12 5.02 4.62
CA ALA A 162 -1.52 4.82 6.01
C ALA A 162 -0.57 5.47 7.03
N ARG A 163 0.74 5.51 6.72
CA ARG A 163 1.75 6.22 7.53
C ARG A 163 1.53 7.73 7.59
N ARG A 164 1.13 8.34 6.46
CA ARG A 164 0.96 9.79 6.34
C ARG A 164 -0.41 10.28 6.82
N HIS A 165 -1.42 9.41 6.78
CA HIS A 165 -2.83 9.79 6.96
C HIS A 165 -3.48 8.98 8.07
N ALA A 166 -3.62 9.60 9.25
CA ALA A 166 -4.15 8.94 10.44
C ALA A 166 -5.62 8.51 10.29
N GLU A 167 -6.38 9.08 9.35
CA GLU A 167 -7.72 8.66 8.97
C GLU A 167 -7.78 7.28 8.29
N VAL A 168 -6.65 6.71 7.86
CA VAL A 168 -6.61 5.34 7.33
C VAL A 168 -6.72 4.35 8.48
N LYS A 169 -7.79 3.56 8.47
CA LYS A 169 -8.18 2.62 9.53
C LYS A 169 -8.17 1.15 9.10
N SER A 170 -7.80 0.83 7.86
CA SER A 170 -7.74 -0.55 7.37
C SER A 170 -6.88 -0.69 6.11
N LEU A 171 -6.10 -1.76 6.03
CA LEU A 171 -5.23 -2.07 4.89
C LEU A 171 -5.59 -3.41 4.22
N VAL A 172 -5.42 -3.46 2.89
CA VAL A 172 -5.43 -4.68 2.06
C VAL A 172 -4.20 -4.68 1.15
N LEU A 173 -3.32 -5.66 1.30
CA LEU A 173 -2.01 -5.72 0.63
C LEU A 173 -1.90 -7.02 -0.19
N LEU A 174 -1.78 -6.91 -1.51
CA LEU A 174 -1.75 -8.08 -2.41
C LEU A 174 -0.39 -8.22 -3.10
N SER A 175 0.31 -9.32 -2.89
CA SER A 175 1.49 -9.72 -3.69
C SER A 175 2.54 -8.62 -3.91
N GLY A 176 3.00 -7.96 -2.84
CA GLY A 176 3.97 -6.87 -2.95
C GLY A 176 4.71 -6.60 -1.65
N ASN A 177 5.71 -5.72 -1.74
CA ASN A 177 6.55 -5.32 -0.62
C ASN A 177 6.28 -3.88 -0.17
N THR A 178 6.84 -3.51 0.98
CA THR A 178 6.96 -2.13 1.46
C THR A 178 8.39 -1.86 1.91
N ASP A 179 8.81 -0.59 1.85
CA ASP A 179 10.16 -0.19 2.28
C ASP A 179 10.38 -0.31 3.81
N LEU A 180 11.62 -0.10 4.26
CA LEU A 180 12.01 -0.13 5.68
C LEU A 180 11.11 0.76 6.56
N ASN A 181 10.75 1.96 6.09
CA ASN A 181 9.87 2.86 6.81
C ASN A 181 8.44 2.30 6.94
N GLY A 182 7.96 1.64 5.89
CA GLY A 182 6.70 0.89 5.86
C GLY A 182 6.69 -0.29 6.82
N ARG A 183 7.75 -1.09 6.82
CA ARG A 183 7.90 -2.21 7.76
C ARG A 183 7.95 -1.72 9.20
N ASN A 184 8.73 -0.67 9.48
CA ASN A 184 8.77 -0.04 10.80
C ASN A 184 7.41 0.48 11.26
N PHE A 185 6.59 1.04 10.36
CA PHE A 185 5.23 1.42 10.70
C PHE A 185 4.37 0.21 11.08
N LEU A 186 4.32 -0.82 10.25
CA LEU A 186 3.50 -2.01 10.50
C LEU A 186 3.93 -2.79 11.75
N ARG A 187 5.22 -2.71 12.09
CA ARG A 187 5.80 -3.31 13.30
C ARG A 187 5.44 -2.57 14.58
N ASN A 188 5.21 -1.26 14.51
CA ASN A 188 4.93 -0.43 15.69
C ASN A 188 3.45 -0.07 15.84
N ASP A 189 2.70 -0.07 14.73
CA ASP A 189 1.28 0.24 14.75
C ASP A 189 0.44 -0.98 15.13
N GLN A 190 -0.34 -0.82 16.19
CA GLN A 190 -1.29 -1.82 16.68
C GLN A 190 -2.74 -1.43 16.39
N THR A 191 -2.97 -0.41 15.56
CA THR A 191 -4.29 0.22 15.40
C THR A 191 -4.93 -0.06 14.05
N VAL A 192 -4.13 -0.19 12.99
CA VAL A 192 -4.54 -0.45 11.62
C VAL A 192 -4.52 -1.97 11.35
N PRO A 193 -5.68 -2.63 11.24
CA PRO A 193 -5.75 -4.03 10.87
C PRO A 193 -5.28 -4.22 9.42
N VAL A 194 -4.62 -5.35 9.13
CA VAL A 194 -4.03 -5.63 7.79
C VAL A 194 -4.53 -6.96 7.22
N PHE A 195 -5.13 -6.91 6.03
CA PHE A 195 -5.41 -8.09 5.21
C PHE A 195 -4.31 -8.26 4.17
N LEU A 196 -3.81 -9.47 4.01
CA LEU A 196 -2.76 -9.81 3.07
C LEU A 196 -3.17 -11.01 2.21
N ALA A 197 -2.81 -10.99 0.93
CA ALA A 197 -2.93 -12.16 0.09
C ALA A 197 -1.87 -12.28 -1.00
N TYR A 198 -1.61 -13.52 -1.41
CA TYR A 198 -0.70 -13.89 -2.50
C TYR A 198 -1.09 -15.24 -3.11
N ALA A 199 -0.50 -15.58 -4.25
CA ALA A 199 -0.56 -16.92 -4.83
C ALA A 199 0.84 -17.55 -4.93
N ASP A 200 0.94 -18.87 -4.76
CA ASP A 200 2.24 -19.59 -4.77
C ASP A 200 2.87 -19.62 -6.18
N ASP A 201 2.03 -19.52 -7.22
CA ASP A 201 2.43 -19.45 -8.63
C ASP A 201 2.75 -18.02 -9.11
N ASP A 202 2.78 -17.02 -8.21
CA ASP A 202 3.17 -15.64 -8.58
C ASP A 202 4.49 -15.65 -9.38
N GLU A 203 4.47 -15.01 -10.54
CA GLU A 203 5.62 -14.90 -11.44
C GLU A 203 6.75 -14.07 -10.80
N PHE A 204 6.41 -13.15 -9.91
CA PHE A 204 7.36 -12.34 -9.13
C PHE A 204 7.61 -12.99 -7.76
N LYS A 205 8.43 -14.05 -7.74
CA LYS A 205 8.73 -14.81 -6.51
C LYS A 205 9.08 -13.98 -5.26
N PRO A 206 9.84 -12.86 -5.35
CA PRO A 206 10.10 -12.00 -4.18
C PRO A 206 8.83 -11.45 -3.51
N SER A 207 7.73 -11.26 -4.25
CA SER A 207 6.46 -10.78 -3.69
C SER A 207 5.82 -11.76 -2.72
N ILE A 208 6.03 -13.07 -2.89
CA ILE A 208 5.55 -14.11 -1.97
C ILE A 208 6.24 -13.94 -0.62
N THR A 209 7.58 -13.94 -0.64
CA THR A 209 8.43 -13.71 0.55
C THR A 209 8.08 -12.40 1.23
N ALA A 210 7.89 -11.32 0.46
CA ALA A 210 7.56 -10.00 0.99
C ALA A 210 6.22 -9.98 1.73
N ILE A 211 5.15 -10.57 1.17
CA ILE A 211 3.85 -10.61 1.85
C ILE A 211 3.89 -11.47 3.12
N GLN A 212 4.56 -12.62 3.06
CA GLN A 212 4.77 -13.47 4.24
C GLN A 212 5.54 -12.73 5.33
N TRP A 213 6.58 -11.98 4.94
CA TRP A 213 7.37 -11.16 5.85
C TRP A 213 6.56 -10.02 6.47
N ILE A 214 5.81 -9.26 5.67
CA ILE A 214 4.91 -8.21 6.16
C ILE A 214 3.90 -8.80 7.15
N TYR A 215 3.30 -9.95 6.84
CA TYR A 215 2.41 -10.63 7.77
C TYR A 215 3.12 -10.99 9.08
N SER A 216 4.34 -11.53 9.00
CA SER A 216 5.14 -11.89 10.18
C SER A 216 5.37 -10.69 11.11
N LEU A 217 5.89 -9.58 10.56
CA LEU A 217 6.29 -8.40 11.32
C LEU A 217 5.13 -7.51 11.80
N THR A 218 3.95 -7.63 11.18
CA THR A 218 2.80 -6.77 11.53
C THR A 218 2.39 -7.00 12.99
N ALA A 219 2.46 -5.96 13.82
CA ALA A 219 2.18 -6.07 15.25
C ALA A 219 0.69 -6.09 15.60
N ASN A 220 -0.16 -5.51 14.74
CA ASN A 220 -1.59 -5.54 14.96
C ASN A 220 -2.10 -7.01 14.96
N PRO A 221 -2.75 -7.48 16.04
CA PRO A 221 -3.25 -8.86 16.11
C PRO A 221 -4.41 -9.11 15.14
N ASN A 222 -5.11 -8.06 14.70
CA ASN A 222 -6.11 -8.11 13.66
C ASN A 222 -5.43 -8.10 12.29
N LYS A 223 -4.69 -9.16 11.99
CA LYS A 223 -4.07 -9.42 10.69
C LYS A 223 -4.58 -10.72 10.08
N LYS A 224 -4.79 -10.73 8.77
CA LYS A 224 -5.26 -11.91 8.03
C LYS A 224 -4.36 -12.17 6.84
N LEU A 225 -3.95 -13.42 6.66
CA LEU A 225 -3.23 -13.89 5.48
C LEU A 225 -4.06 -14.92 4.74
N VAL A 226 -4.18 -14.76 3.43
CA VAL A 226 -4.83 -15.70 2.51
C VAL A 226 -3.83 -16.07 1.42
N SER A 227 -3.62 -17.36 1.18
CA SER A 227 -2.76 -17.86 0.11
C SER A 227 -3.54 -18.80 -0.81
N TYR A 228 -3.17 -18.82 -2.08
CA TYR A 228 -3.72 -19.74 -3.08
C TYR A 228 -2.60 -20.50 -3.79
N PRO A 229 -2.77 -21.80 -4.10
CA PRO A 229 -1.77 -22.54 -4.87
C PRO A 229 -1.53 -21.95 -6.26
N THR A 230 -2.58 -21.42 -6.88
CA THR A 230 -2.53 -20.78 -8.20
C THR A 230 -3.36 -19.51 -8.22
N GLY A 231 -3.02 -18.51 -9.01
CA GLY A 231 -3.77 -17.25 -9.10
C GLY A 231 -3.00 -16.12 -9.76
N GLY A 232 -1.67 -16.23 -9.87
CA GLY A 232 -0.83 -15.20 -10.46
C GLY A 232 -0.64 -13.99 -9.55
N HIS A 233 -0.22 -12.88 -10.15
CA HIS A 233 0.29 -11.73 -9.43
C HIS A 233 -0.80 -10.73 -9.02
N GLY A 234 -0.87 -10.40 -7.73
CA GLY A 234 -1.66 -9.27 -7.23
C GLY A 234 -3.16 -9.44 -7.46
N ALA A 235 -3.75 -8.57 -8.29
CA ALA A 235 -5.16 -8.60 -8.59
C ALA A 235 -5.54 -9.57 -9.73
N ASP A 236 -4.56 -10.22 -10.37
CA ASP A 236 -4.81 -11.33 -11.29
C ASP A 236 -5.40 -12.56 -10.58
N ILE A 237 -5.30 -12.61 -9.25
CA ILE A 237 -5.94 -13.62 -8.40
C ILE A 237 -7.47 -13.57 -8.50
N PHE A 238 -8.07 -12.39 -8.73
CA PHE A 238 -9.53 -12.20 -8.69
C PHE A 238 -10.33 -13.06 -9.68
N PRO A 239 -9.98 -13.11 -10.99
CA PRO A 239 -10.70 -13.99 -11.92
C PRO A 239 -10.54 -15.48 -11.62
N VAL A 240 -9.45 -15.90 -10.95
CA VAL A 240 -9.20 -17.31 -10.59
C VAL A 240 -9.91 -17.68 -9.28
N HIS A 241 -9.91 -16.77 -8.31
CA HIS A 241 -10.48 -16.94 -6.97
C HIS A 241 -11.49 -15.83 -6.67
N PRO A 242 -12.74 -15.97 -7.15
CA PRO A 242 -13.79 -14.97 -6.96
C PRO A 242 -14.26 -14.84 -5.50
N ASP A 243 -13.80 -15.69 -4.60
CA ASP A 243 -13.99 -15.54 -3.16
C ASP A 243 -13.06 -14.48 -2.56
N LEU A 244 -11.86 -14.23 -3.12
CA LEU A 244 -10.94 -13.22 -2.59
C LEU A 244 -11.56 -11.81 -2.56
N PRO A 245 -12.19 -11.28 -3.63
CA PRO A 245 -12.90 -10.00 -3.57
C PRO A 245 -13.97 -9.96 -2.48
N LYS A 246 -14.73 -11.04 -2.27
CA LYS A 246 -15.76 -11.12 -1.22
C LYS A 246 -15.14 -11.03 0.17
N GLN A 247 -14.03 -11.75 0.40
CA GLN A 247 -13.29 -11.67 1.66
C GLN A 247 -12.72 -10.27 1.92
N ILE A 248 -12.31 -9.55 0.87
CA ILE A 248 -11.84 -8.15 0.97
C ILE A 248 -13.01 -7.20 1.30
N VAL A 249 -14.19 -7.41 0.70
CA VAL A 249 -15.41 -6.64 1.04
C VAL A 249 -15.76 -6.85 2.52
N ASP A 250 -15.85 -8.10 2.96
CA ASP A 250 -16.14 -8.45 4.36
C ASP A 250 -15.12 -7.82 5.32
N TRP A 251 -13.85 -7.82 4.93
CA TRP A 251 -12.77 -7.20 5.69
C TRP A 251 -12.98 -5.69 5.87
N TYR A 252 -13.20 -4.95 4.78
CA TYR A 252 -13.41 -3.51 4.87
C TYR A 252 -14.72 -3.15 5.57
N VAL A 253 -15.81 -3.87 5.32
CA VAL A 253 -17.07 -3.69 6.05
C VAL A 253 -16.82 -3.88 7.55
N THR A 254 -16.15 -4.95 7.94
CA THR A 254 -15.91 -5.25 9.36
C THR A 254 -14.99 -4.21 10.02
N THR A 255 -13.90 -3.83 9.37
CA THR A 255 -12.88 -2.96 9.95
C THR A 255 -13.23 -1.47 9.91
N LEU A 256 -14.05 -1.03 8.95
CA LEU A 256 -14.42 0.38 8.77
C LEU A 256 -15.82 0.72 9.31
N THR A 257 -16.74 -0.25 9.43
CA THR A 257 -18.12 0.05 9.89
C THR A 257 -18.41 -0.44 11.30
N SER A 258 -17.70 -1.45 11.80
CA SER A 258 -17.88 -1.94 13.18
C SER A 258 -17.30 -0.95 14.19
N THR A 259 -18.07 -0.61 15.22
CA THR A 259 -17.61 0.21 16.35
C THR A 259 -16.45 -0.43 17.11
N ALA A 260 -16.30 -1.75 17.02
CA ALA A 260 -15.21 -2.49 17.64
C ALA A 260 -13.92 -2.53 16.80
N ARG A 261 -13.96 -2.17 15.50
CA ARG A 261 -12.85 -2.32 14.51
C ARG A 261 -12.13 -3.68 14.58
N LYS A 262 -12.81 -4.72 15.04
CA LYS A 262 -12.24 -6.06 15.24
C LYS A 262 -12.87 -7.00 14.21
N PRO A 263 -12.08 -7.54 13.28
CA PRO A 263 -12.44 -8.76 12.57
C PRO A 263 -12.81 -9.87 13.57
N PRO A 264 -13.70 -10.81 13.23
CA PRO A 264 -13.97 -11.95 14.11
C PRO A 264 -12.67 -12.64 14.51
N ALA A 265 -12.52 -12.95 15.80
CA ALA A 265 -11.32 -13.58 16.36
C ALA A 265 -11.03 -14.90 15.63
N ARG A 266 -9.88 -14.99 14.95
CA ARG A 266 -9.46 -16.22 14.27
C ARG A 266 -8.94 -17.23 15.30
N LYS A 267 -9.23 -18.50 15.05
CA LYS A 267 -8.50 -19.62 15.65
C LYS A 267 -7.10 -19.64 15.02
N GLU A 268 -6.12 -19.23 15.81
CA GLU A 268 -4.66 -19.27 15.58
C GLU A 268 -4.11 -18.42 14.41
N ALA A 269 -3.09 -17.62 14.72
CA ALA A 269 -2.31 -16.89 13.74
C ALA A 269 -1.49 -17.87 12.89
N VAL A 270 -1.29 -17.58 11.61
CA VAL A 270 -0.42 -18.40 10.76
C VAL A 270 1.01 -18.25 11.27
N THR A 271 1.70 -19.35 11.56
CA THR A 271 3.13 -19.27 11.92
C THR A 271 3.94 -19.28 10.64
N MET A 272 4.74 -18.24 10.41
CA MET A 272 5.64 -18.17 9.25
C MET A 272 6.85 -19.09 9.44
N PRO A 273 7.38 -19.68 8.37
CA PRO A 273 8.58 -20.51 8.46
C PRO A 273 9.78 -19.68 8.90
N GLU A 274 10.81 -20.34 9.45
CA GLU A 274 11.95 -19.66 10.06
C GLU A 274 12.67 -18.75 9.06
N ASN A 275 12.77 -19.14 7.79
CA ASN A 275 13.39 -18.33 6.75
C ASN A 275 12.70 -16.99 6.46
N ILE A 276 11.43 -16.85 6.87
CA ILE A 276 10.69 -15.58 6.82
C ILE A 276 10.84 -14.82 8.14
N ARG A 277 10.77 -15.53 9.26
CA ARG A 277 10.90 -14.93 10.60
C ARG A 277 12.26 -14.26 10.79
N VAL A 278 13.34 -14.89 10.33
CA VAL A 278 14.69 -14.31 10.45
C VAL A 278 14.84 -13.01 9.66
N LEU A 279 14.03 -12.75 8.63
CA LEU A 279 14.09 -11.49 7.90
C LEU A 279 13.71 -10.31 8.80
N ASP A 280 12.72 -10.49 9.68
CA ASP A 280 12.35 -9.47 10.66
C ASP A 280 13.47 -9.25 11.69
N ASP A 281 14.20 -10.31 12.06
CA ASP A 281 15.38 -10.17 12.91
C ASP A 281 16.50 -9.41 12.19
N ILE A 282 16.79 -9.71 10.91
CA ILE A 282 17.86 -9.06 10.14
C ILE A 282 17.61 -7.55 9.99
N ASP A 283 16.35 -7.18 9.77
CA ASP A 283 15.88 -5.79 9.54
C ASP A 283 15.88 -4.93 10.82
N GLN A 284 16.30 -5.50 11.96
CA GLN A 284 16.34 -4.83 13.26
C GLN A 284 17.76 -4.46 13.69
N PRO A 285 17.92 -3.41 14.51
CA PRO A 285 19.22 -3.03 15.05
C PRO A 285 19.93 -4.21 15.73
N SER A 286 21.19 -4.44 15.31
CA SER A 286 22.04 -5.55 15.78
C SER A 286 21.44 -6.96 15.58
N GLY A 287 20.38 -7.09 14.78
CA GLY A 287 19.70 -8.35 14.55
C GLY A 287 20.45 -9.23 13.55
N ALA A 288 21.12 -8.63 12.55
CA ALA A 288 22.01 -9.35 11.64
C ALA A 288 23.09 -10.16 12.38
N ALA A 289 23.72 -9.58 13.40
CA ALA A 289 24.72 -10.28 14.22
C ALA A 289 24.13 -11.48 14.99
N LYS A 290 22.88 -11.38 15.46
CA LYS A 290 22.19 -12.50 16.13
C LYS A 290 21.87 -13.63 15.15
N VAL A 291 21.42 -13.28 13.94
CA VAL A 291 21.13 -14.26 12.89
C VAL A 291 22.41 -14.93 12.40
N GLU A 292 23.53 -14.21 12.37
CA GLU A 292 24.85 -14.79 12.08
C GLU A 292 25.24 -15.88 13.09
N GLN A 293 25.02 -15.64 14.39
CA GLN A 293 25.27 -16.65 15.43
C GLN A 293 24.42 -17.89 15.15
N ARG A 294 23.10 -17.72 14.96
CA ARG A 294 22.20 -18.83 14.62
C ARG A 294 22.63 -19.61 13.38
N LEU A 295 23.07 -18.91 12.33
CA LEU A 295 23.60 -19.55 11.13
C LEU A 295 24.86 -20.36 11.42
N SER A 296 25.77 -19.81 12.23
CA SER A 296 26.99 -20.49 12.67
C SER A 296 26.69 -21.72 13.52
N GLU A 297 25.72 -21.65 14.43
CA GLU A 297 25.21 -22.80 15.17
C GLU A 297 24.62 -23.87 14.25
N ALA A 298 23.76 -23.48 13.32
CA ALA A 298 23.16 -24.40 12.35
C ALA A 298 24.24 -25.10 11.51
N ARG A 299 25.27 -24.37 11.09
CA ARG A 299 26.39 -24.91 10.31
C ARG A 299 27.33 -25.85 11.05
N LYS A 300 27.32 -25.84 12.39
CA LYS A 300 27.98 -26.89 13.18
C LYS A 300 27.29 -28.25 13.00
N GLN A 301 26.00 -28.27 12.68
CA GLN A 301 25.20 -29.48 12.49
C GLN A 301 25.06 -29.86 11.01
N ASP A 302 24.79 -28.88 10.16
CA ASP A 302 24.72 -29.02 8.71
C ASP A 302 25.55 -27.92 8.03
N PRO A 303 26.75 -28.24 7.49
CA PRO A 303 27.61 -27.27 6.83
C PRO A 303 26.94 -26.49 5.68
N ASN A 304 25.86 -27.01 5.11
CA ASN A 304 25.10 -26.39 4.03
C ASN A 304 23.84 -25.63 4.52
N ALA A 305 23.64 -25.54 5.84
CA ALA A 305 22.49 -24.84 6.40
C ALA A 305 22.39 -23.40 5.86
N MET A 306 21.18 -23.07 5.42
CA MET A 306 20.77 -21.74 4.96
C MET A 306 19.57 -21.30 5.79
N LEU A 307 19.63 -20.07 6.32
CA LEU A 307 18.52 -19.48 7.06
C LEU A 307 17.72 -18.48 6.23
N PHE A 308 18.27 -18.00 5.11
CA PHE A 308 17.68 -16.96 4.29
C PHE A 308 18.27 -17.01 2.87
N ASP A 309 17.64 -16.28 1.96
CA ASP A 309 18.07 -16.09 0.58
C ASP A 309 19.05 -14.90 0.44
N GLU A 310 20.07 -15.04 -0.41
CA GLU A 310 21.11 -14.03 -0.63
C GLU A 310 20.52 -12.71 -1.11
N ALA A 311 19.67 -12.76 -2.15
CA ALA A 311 19.14 -11.57 -2.81
C ALA A 311 18.22 -10.78 -1.87
N THR A 312 17.43 -11.50 -1.06
CA THR A 312 16.54 -10.91 -0.06
C THR A 312 17.33 -10.15 1.01
N VAL A 313 18.37 -10.75 1.60
CA VAL A 313 19.20 -10.06 2.60
C VAL A 313 20.01 -8.92 1.99
N ASN A 314 20.46 -9.08 0.74
CA ASN A 314 21.12 -8.00 0.01
C ASN A 314 20.21 -6.79 -0.15
N PHE A 315 18.94 -7.03 -0.52
CA PHE A 315 17.92 -5.99 -0.65
C PHE A 315 17.71 -5.24 0.67
N ILE A 316 17.61 -5.95 1.80
CA ILE A 316 17.48 -5.31 3.14
C ILE A 316 18.67 -4.40 3.42
N GLY A 317 19.90 -4.86 3.14
CA GLY A 317 21.11 -4.06 3.33
C GLY A 317 21.08 -2.76 2.52
N TYR A 318 20.67 -2.81 1.25
CA TYR A 318 20.53 -1.63 0.41
C TYR A 318 19.44 -0.68 0.91
N GLU A 319 18.32 -1.18 1.44
CA GLU A 319 17.27 -0.33 2.01
C GLU A 319 17.75 0.43 3.25
N HIS A 320 18.46 -0.22 4.17
CA HIS A 320 19.09 0.47 5.31
C HIS A 320 20.11 1.52 4.84
N MET A 321 20.92 1.19 3.83
CA MET A 321 21.88 2.15 3.29
C MET A 321 21.19 3.36 2.66
N GLN A 322 20.13 3.14 1.88
CA GLN A 322 19.33 4.20 1.25
C GLN A 322 18.58 5.06 2.28
N SER A 323 18.19 4.50 3.43
CA SER A 323 17.61 5.27 4.53
C SER A 323 18.66 6.04 5.35
N GLY A 324 19.95 5.90 5.03
CA GLY A 324 21.07 6.53 5.75
C GLY A 324 21.58 5.74 6.96
N ASP A 325 21.02 4.56 7.24
CA ASP A 325 21.49 3.64 8.29
C ASP A 325 22.63 2.75 7.77
N VAL A 326 23.73 3.40 7.40
CA VAL A 326 24.89 2.75 6.78
C VAL A 326 25.53 1.73 7.72
N LYS A 327 25.46 1.93 9.04
CA LYS A 327 26.05 1.01 10.02
C LYS A 327 25.31 -0.32 10.05
N SER A 328 23.98 -0.32 10.14
CA SER A 328 23.21 -1.56 10.06
C SER A 328 23.36 -2.22 8.68
N ALA A 329 23.42 -1.43 7.60
CA ALA A 329 23.67 -1.98 6.26
C ALA A 329 25.00 -2.76 6.20
N ILE A 330 26.08 -2.24 6.78
CA ILE A 330 27.37 -2.95 6.88
C ILE A 330 27.21 -4.26 7.67
N GLU A 331 26.48 -4.28 8.78
CA GLU A 331 26.24 -5.51 9.55
C GLU A 331 25.46 -6.55 8.73
N ILE A 332 24.42 -6.11 8.01
CA ILE A 332 23.58 -6.96 7.15
C ILE A 332 24.39 -7.53 5.97
N PHE A 333 25.21 -6.71 5.30
CA PHE A 333 26.06 -7.19 4.22
C PHE A 333 27.16 -8.13 4.72
N ASN A 334 27.72 -7.90 5.91
CA ASN A 334 28.64 -8.85 6.55
C ASN A 334 27.99 -10.20 6.84
N LEU A 335 26.74 -10.20 7.32
CA LEU A 335 25.95 -11.43 7.47
C LEU A 335 25.81 -12.14 6.10
N ASN A 336 25.51 -11.39 5.04
CA ASN A 336 25.35 -11.97 3.70
C ASN A 336 26.66 -12.57 3.16
N VAL A 337 27.80 -11.91 3.36
CA VAL A 337 29.13 -12.44 3.02
C VAL A 337 29.43 -13.74 3.77
N LYS A 338 29.09 -13.82 5.06
CA LYS A 338 29.27 -15.05 5.86
C LYS A 338 28.35 -16.18 5.38
N ALA A 339 27.14 -15.86 4.94
CA ALA A 339 26.21 -16.83 4.40
C ALA A 339 26.62 -17.33 3.01
N PHE A 340 27.12 -16.45 2.14
CA PHE A 340 27.43 -16.73 0.73
C PHE A 340 28.86 -16.33 0.34
N PRO A 341 29.91 -16.91 0.96
CA PRO A 341 31.30 -16.45 0.81
C PRO A 341 31.91 -16.67 -0.59
N LYS A 342 31.18 -17.32 -1.50
CA LYS A 342 31.57 -17.55 -2.89
C LYS A 342 30.85 -16.63 -3.88
N SER A 343 29.82 -15.91 -3.44
CA SER A 343 29.08 -14.97 -4.30
C SER A 343 29.90 -13.70 -4.50
N PRO A 344 30.17 -13.26 -5.74
CA PRO A 344 30.83 -11.97 -5.96
C PRO A 344 29.92 -10.79 -5.57
N ASN A 345 28.60 -10.95 -5.70
CA ASN A 345 27.59 -9.92 -5.41
C ASN A 345 27.63 -9.47 -3.94
N VAL A 346 27.76 -10.38 -2.98
CA VAL A 346 27.80 -10.00 -1.55
C VAL A 346 29.02 -9.16 -1.17
N TYR A 347 30.17 -9.38 -1.81
CA TYR A 347 31.36 -8.56 -1.61
C TYR A 347 31.23 -7.20 -2.32
N ASP A 348 30.62 -7.16 -3.50
CA ASP A 348 30.35 -5.91 -4.20
C ASP A 348 29.44 -5.00 -3.36
N SER A 349 28.36 -5.54 -2.81
CA SER A 349 27.42 -4.81 -1.96
C SER A 349 28.04 -4.40 -0.61
N LEU A 350 28.84 -5.25 0.03
CA LEU A 350 29.59 -4.85 1.22
C LEU A 350 30.59 -3.72 0.92
N SER A 351 31.21 -3.74 -0.26
CA SER A 351 32.06 -2.63 -0.72
C SER A 351 31.28 -1.33 -0.88
N ASP A 352 30.04 -1.35 -1.40
CA ASP A 352 29.20 -0.14 -1.50
C ASP A 352 28.97 0.48 -0.12
N ALA A 353 28.63 -0.35 0.86
CA ALA A 353 28.38 0.12 2.22
C ALA A 353 29.62 0.72 2.88
N TYR A 354 30.80 0.14 2.66
CA TYR A 354 32.06 0.74 3.12
C TYR A 354 32.40 2.04 2.41
N VAL A 355 32.08 2.19 1.11
CA VAL A 355 32.21 3.48 0.41
C VAL A 355 31.28 4.52 1.05
N ALA A 356 30.01 4.16 1.28
CA ALA A 356 29.02 5.04 1.91
C ALA A 356 29.43 5.47 3.33
N ASP A 357 30.14 4.61 4.07
CA ASP A 357 30.65 4.90 5.42
C ASP A 357 32.01 5.62 5.42
N GLY A 358 32.64 5.82 4.25
CA GLY A 358 33.96 6.45 4.11
C GLY A 358 35.15 5.52 4.42
N GLN A 359 34.93 4.22 4.59
CA GLN A 359 35.97 3.22 4.89
C GLN A 359 36.67 2.73 3.62
N LYS A 360 37.70 3.48 3.18
CA LYS A 360 38.38 3.23 1.91
C LYS A 360 39.06 1.85 1.80
N GLN A 361 39.82 1.45 2.81
CA GLN A 361 40.60 0.18 2.75
C GLN A 361 39.67 -1.05 2.68
N PRO A 362 38.69 -1.22 3.60
CA PRO A 362 37.72 -2.31 3.49
C PRO A 362 36.92 -2.31 2.19
N ALA A 363 36.55 -1.14 1.66
CA ALA A 363 35.88 -1.05 0.37
C ALA A 363 36.76 -1.61 -0.76
N GLN A 364 38.02 -1.18 -0.85
CA GLN A 364 38.95 -1.68 -1.87
C GLN A 364 39.19 -3.19 -1.78
N GLU A 365 39.32 -3.74 -0.58
CA GLU A 365 39.49 -5.17 -0.35
C GLU A 365 38.29 -5.97 -0.85
N ASN A 366 37.07 -5.54 -0.51
CA ASN A 366 35.84 -6.20 -0.92
C ASN A 366 35.59 -6.08 -2.44
N ALA A 367 35.83 -4.91 -3.05
CA ALA A 367 35.73 -4.76 -4.50
C ALA A 367 36.71 -5.68 -5.27
N LYS A 368 37.96 -5.78 -4.81
CA LYS A 368 38.95 -6.73 -5.38
C LYS A 368 38.49 -8.18 -5.20
N LYS A 369 37.90 -8.50 -4.06
CA LYS A 369 37.38 -9.85 -3.78
C LYS A 369 36.21 -10.22 -4.69
N ALA A 370 35.28 -9.29 -4.94
CA ALA A 370 34.20 -9.47 -5.90
C ALA A 370 34.75 -9.80 -7.30
N LEU A 371 35.72 -9.01 -7.79
CA LEU A 371 36.38 -9.26 -9.08
C LEU A 371 37.08 -10.61 -9.15
N GLN A 372 37.74 -11.04 -8.06
CA GLN A 372 38.38 -12.35 -7.99
C GLN A 372 37.37 -13.50 -8.13
N LEU A 373 36.21 -13.39 -7.47
CA LEU A 373 35.23 -14.46 -7.42
C LEU A 373 34.41 -14.63 -8.71
N LEU A 374 34.28 -13.56 -9.52
CA LEU A 374 33.57 -13.60 -10.81
C LEU A 374 34.06 -14.72 -11.74
N ALA A 375 35.36 -15.05 -11.70
CA ALA A 375 35.95 -16.08 -12.56
C ALA A 375 35.41 -17.50 -12.28
N SER A 376 34.99 -17.76 -11.04
CA SER A 376 34.47 -19.05 -10.58
C SER A 376 32.96 -19.05 -10.32
N ASP A 377 32.31 -17.92 -10.55
CA ASP A 377 30.89 -17.77 -10.29
C ASP A 377 30.06 -18.51 -11.34
N THR A 378 29.13 -19.31 -10.86
CA THR A 378 28.21 -20.15 -11.67
C THR A 378 26.74 -19.82 -11.39
N VAL A 379 26.48 -18.89 -10.47
CA VAL A 379 25.13 -18.51 -10.03
C VAL A 379 24.62 -17.33 -10.86
N ASP A 380 25.40 -16.26 -10.98
CA ASP A 380 24.98 -15.11 -11.78
C ASP A 380 25.14 -15.36 -13.29
N ASP A 381 24.19 -14.82 -14.06
CA ASP A 381 24.27 -14.77 -15.51
C ASP A 381 25.34 -13.78 -16.00
N GLN A 382 25.61 -13.76 -17.30
CA GLN A 382 26.65 -12.90 -17.87
C GLN A 382 26.36 -11.41 -17.68
N GLN A 383 25.09 -11.00 -17.68
CA GLN A 383 24.71 -9.60 -17.51
C GLN A 383 24.97 -9.14 -16.07
N ARG A 384 24.57 -9.93 -15.08
CA ARG A 384 24.84 -9.69 -13.66
C ARG A 384 26.33 -9.68 -13.36
N LYS A 385 27.09 -10.62 -13.91
CA LYS A 385 28.57 -10.63 -13.79
C LYS A 385 29.22 -9.37 -14.32
N THR A 386 28.78 -8.89 -15.50
CA THR A 386 29.27 -7.62 -16.05
C THR A 386 28.89 -6.44 -15.15
N ALA A 387 27.66 -6.38 -14.64
CA ALA A 387 27.25 -5.29 -13.74
C ALA A 387 28.06 -5.26 -12.44
N ILE A 388 28.32 -6.42 -11.83
CA ILE A 388 29.17 -6.54 -10.63
C ILE A 388 30.60 -6.12 -10.95
N LYS A 389 31.14 -6.53 -12.10
CA LYS A 389 32.48 -6.14 -12.56
C LYS A 389 32.59 -4.63 -12.71
N ASP A 390 31.68 -4.01 -13.46
CA ASP A 390 31.70 -2.59 -13.74
C ASP A 390 31.54 -1.77 -12.45
N SER A 391 30.65 -2.20 -11.54
CA SER A 391 30.48 -1.63 -10.20
C SER A 391 31.78 -1.66 -9.39
N ALA A 392 32.42 -2.82 -9.30
CA ALA A 392 33.65 -3.00 -8.54
C ALA A 392 34.84 -2.21 -9.13
N GLU A 393 35.02 -2.22 -10.46
CA GLU A 393 36.08 -1.46 -11.14
C GLU A 393 35.88 0.05 -10.99
N GLN A 394 34.63 0.53 -11.12
CA GLN A 394 34.30 1.93 -10.91
C GLN A 394 34.61 2.36 -9.46
N LYS A 395 34.27 1.54 -8.46
CA LYS A 395 34.61 1.79 -7.06
C LYS A 395 36.11 1.86 -6.82
N LEU A 396 36.88 0.92 -7.37
CA LEU A 396 38.34 0.91 -7.23
C LEU A 396 38.96 2.19 -7.81
N LYS A 397 38.49 2.62 -8.99
CA LYS A 397 38.90 3.88 -9.61
C LYS A 397 38.53 5.09 -8.73
N GLN A 398 37.31 5.15 -8.20
CA GLN A 398 36.87 6.21 -7.29
C GLN A 398 37.72 6.27 -6.01
N LEU A 399 38.17 5.12 -5.52
CA LEU A 399 38.98 4.99 -4.31
C LEU A 399 40.48 5.19 -4.56
N GLY A 400 40.90 5.52 -5.79
CA GLY A 400 42.28 5.83 -6.13
C GLY A 400 43.18 4.60 -6.34
N VAL A 401 42.61 3.42 -6.54
CA VAL A 401 43.35 2.24 -7.00
C VAL A 401 43.52 2.37 -8.51
N ARG A 402 44.77 2.41 -8.97
CA ARG A 402 45.14 2.50 -10.39
C ARG A 402 45.11 1.15 -11.07
#